data_AF-A0A946ZMN5-F1
#
_entry.id   AF-A0A946ZMN5-F1
#
_cell.length_a   1.000
_cell.length_b   1.000
_cell.length_c   1.000
_cell.angle_alpha   90.00
_cell.angle_beta   90.00
_cell.angle_gamma   90.00
#
_symmetry.space_group_name_H-M   'P 1'
#
loop_
_entity.id
_entity.type
_entity.pdbx_description
1 polymer ?
#
loop_
_entity_poly.entity_id
_entity_poly.type
_entity_poly.pdbx_seq_one_letter_code
_entity_poly.pdbx_strand_id
1 'polypeptide(L)'
;MTAKRSNKVEGSYTFYPLLYLFLLIFSMVNNMANAQIERIEPPHWWVGFKDSSLQLLVKGPGIGKYDVKIKQSSVNIRKIHQADSPNYLFLDLQIPPDALPGELELEFTREGKPVISYPYQLKARSQNPEDFIGFSAKDVIYLITPDRFANGDPSNDIDLRLKEKSINRRDDYARHGGDIRGMINHLDYMEDMGFTAIWPSPLLINDMPRTSYHGYAITDFYKVDPRFGDLAEYQELSQKAKAKGIKLIMDQVNNHCGLSHWWMEDLPFSDWINYQEGYEKGENITVTNHRRTVNQDIYASDWDKDLLD
;
A
#
# COMPACT_ATOMS: atom_id res chain seq x y z
N MET A 1 6.17 -45.24 -81.66
CA MET A 1 4.83 -45.77 -81.35
C MET A 1 4.96 -46.86 -80.29
N THR A 2 3.96 -46.95 -79.40
CA THR A 2 3.73 -47.99 -78.36
C THR A 2 4.75 -48.13 -77.21
N ALA A 3 4.33 -47.56 -76.07
CA ALA A 3 4.33 -48.05 -74.68
C ALA A 3 5.42 -49.01 -74.17
N LYS A 4 6.02 -48.65 -73.01
CA LYS A 4 6.16 -49.57 -71.87
C LYS A 4 6.29 -48.81 -70.53
N ARG A 5 5.53 -49.31 -69.54
CA ARG A 5 5.40 -48.89 -68.14
C ARG A 5 6.70 -49.09 -67.35
N SER A 6 6.88 -48.31 -66.28
CA SER A 6 7.62 -48.74 -65.09
C SER A 6 7.04 -48.08 -63.83
N ASN A 7 6.96 -48.87 -62.76
CA ASN A 7 6.13 -48.71 -61.57
C ASN A 7 6.63 -47.65 -60.58
N LYS A 8 5.68 -46.95 -59.94
CA LYS A 8 5.88 -46.21 -58.69
C LYS A 8 5.95 -47.21 -57.53
N VAL A 9 6.97 -47.09 -56.69
CA VAL A 9 7.07 -47.78 -55.39
C VAL A 9 6.64 -46.81 -54.30
N GLU A 10 5.77 -47.30 -53.42
CA GLU A 10 5.23 -46.64 -52.23
C GLU A 10 6.32 -46.43 -51.17
N GLY A 11 6.31 -45.24 -50.56
CA GLY A 11 7.06 -44.94 -49.33
C GLY A 11 6.08 -44.43 -48.28
N SER A 12 5.84 -45.25 -47.26
CA SER A 12 5.04 -44.95 -46.08
C SER A 12 5.80 -44.03 -45.13
N TYR A 13 5.35 -42.77 -45.00
CA TYR A 13 5.85 -41.87 -43.97
C TYR A 13 5.08 -42.13 -42.67
N THR A 14 5.74 -42.81 -41.73
CA THR A 14 5.28 -42.97 -40.35
C THR A 14 5.32 -41.61 -39.64
N PHE A 15 4.13 -41.10 -39.31
CA PHE A 15 3.87 -39.85 -38.61
C PHE A 15 4.18 -40.00 -37.10
N TYR A 16 5.47 -39.95 -36.71
CA TYR A 16 5.86 -39.96 -35.30
C TYR A 16 7.04 -39.01 -34.96
N PRO A 17 6.85 -37.68 -35.07
CA PRO A 17 7.64 -36.79 -34.20
C PRO A 17 6.84 -35.70 -33.46
N LEU A 18 5.53 -35.55 -33.68
CA LEU A 18 4.75 -34.50 -33.01
C LEU A 18 4.19 -34.90 -31.63
N LEU A 19 4.00 -36.19 -31.35
CA LEU A 19 3.37 -36.62 -30.09
C LEU A 19 4.33 -36.52 -28.89
N TYR A 20 5.64 -36.71 -29.10
CA TYR A 20 6.64 -36.62 -28.03
C TYR A 20 7.04 -35.18 -27.69
N LEU A 21 6.94 -34.24 -28.65
CA LEU A 21 7.19 -32.83 -28.36
C LEU A 21 6.03 -32.20 -27.56
N PHE A 22 4.81 -32.71 -27.72
CA PHE A 22 3.67 -32.25 -26.94
C PHE A 22 3.69 -32.77 -25.49
N LEU A 23 4.24 -33.97 -25.25
CA LEU A 23 4.39 -34.54 -23.91
C LEU A 23 5.56 -33.96 -23.11
N LEU A 24 6.59 -33.43 -23.78
CA LEU A 24 7.73 -32.76 -23.11
C LEU A 24 7.45 -31.28 -22.77
N ILE A 25 6.56 -30.61 -23.50
CA ILE A 25 6.15 -29.22 -23.19
C ILE A 25 5.07 -29.18 -22.10
N PHE A 26 4.32 -30.26 -21.89
CA PHE A 26 3.30 -30.33 -20.83
C PHE A 26 3.85 -30.63 -19.43
N SER A 27 5.17 -30.86 -19.29
CA SER A 27 5.81 -31.22 -18.02
C SER A 27 6.55 -30.06 -17.32
N MET A 28 6.54 -28.85 -17.88
CA MET A 28 7.25 -27.68 -17.31
C MET A 28 6.40 -26.42 -17.15
N VAL A 29 5.12 -26.58 -16.79
CA VAL A 29 4.37 -25.49 -16.13
C VAL A 29 3.60 -26.05 -14.94
N ASN A 30 4.31 -26.72 -14.04
CA ASN A 30 3.91 -26.60 -12.64
C ASN A 30 4.33 -25.21 -12.22
N ASN A 31 3.42 -24.24 -12.32
CA ASN A 31 3.45 -23.09 -11.43
C ASN A 31 3.39 -23.67 -10.02
N MET A 32 4.56 -23.93 -9.42
CA MET A 32 4.64 -23.93 -7.97
C MET A 32 4.22 -22.52 -7.58
N ALA A 33 2.93 -22.34 -7.32
CA ALA A 33 2.43 -21.36 -6.39
C ALA A 33 3.03 -21.75 -5.02
N ASN A 34 4.33 -21.48 -4.88
CA ASN A 34 4.97 -21.35 -3.59
C ASN A 34 4.25 -20.17 -2.94
N ALA A 35 3.80 -20.34 -1.70
CA ALA A 35 3.36 -19.19 -0.93
C ALA A 35 4.60 -18.30 -0.78
N GLN A 36 4.69 -17.27 -1.62
CA GLN A 36 5.58 -16.16 -1.35
C GLN A 36 4.77 -15.21 -0.48
N ILE A 37 5.43 -14.68 0.55
CA ILE A 37 4.85 -13.60 1.33
C ILE A 37 4.83 -12.38 0.41
N GLU A 38 3.64 -11.98 -0.02
CA GLU A 38 3.45 -10.82 -0.90
C GLU A 38 3.66 -9.54 -0.12
N ARG A 39 3.26 -9.51 1.16
CA ARG A 39 3.29 -8.31 2.00
C ARG A 39 3.33 -8.69 3.48
N ILE A 40 4.09 -7.92 4.26
CA ILE A 40 3.97 -7.84 5.71
C ILE A 40 3.79 -6.37 6.09
N GLU A 41 2.79 -6.08 6.91
CA GLU A 41 2.50 -4.74 7.42
C GLU A 41 2.43 -4.72 8.95
N PRO A 42 3.07 -3.75 9.63
CA PRO A 42 4.01 -2.76 9.07
C PRO A 42 5.28 -3.45 8.50
N PRO A 43 5.95 -2.87 7.48
CA PRO A 43 7.08 -3.51 6.77
C PRO A 43 8.35 -3.66 7.63
N HIS A 44 8.45 -2.89 8.70
CA HIS A 44 9.46 -3.00 9.74
C HIS A 44 8.93 -2.32 11.00
N TRP A 45 9.60 -2.53 12.14
CA TRP A 45 9.25 -1.89 13.40
C TRP A 45 10.48 -1.36 14.13
N TRP A 46 10.29 -0.83 15.34
CA TRP A 46 11.38 -0.36 16.19
C TRP A 46 11.30 -0.99 17.58
N VAL A 47 12.46 -1.13 18.22
CA VAL A 47 12.54 -1.45 19.65
C VAL A 47 12.32 -0.20 20.50
N GLY A 48 11.99 -0.37 21.79
CA GLY A 48 11.88 0.75 22.74
C GLY A 48 10.62 1.61 22.56
N PHE A 49 9.51 1.04 22.09
CA PHE A 49 8.18 1.65 22.24
C PHE A 49 7.66 1.49 23.68
N LYS A 50 6.79 2.42 24.10
CA LYS A 50 6.08 2.33 25.40
C LYS A 50 5.11 1.15 25.38
N ASP A 51 4.37 0.99 24.29
CA ASP A 51 3.62 -0.23 24.00
C ASP A 51 4.55 -1.25 23.33
N SER A 52 4.56 -2.45 23.88
CA SER A 52 5.43 -3.54 23.45
C SER A 52 4.70 -4.57 22.57
N SER A 53 3.41 -4.34 22.31
CA SER A 53 2.61 -5.13 21.39
C SER A 53 2.78 -4.64 19.95
N LEU A 54 2.78 -5.58 19.02
CA LEU A 54 2.79 -5.31 17.58
C LEU A 54 1.97 -6.39 16.89
N GLN A 55 0.95 -6.02 16.12
CA GLN A 55 0.27 -6.96 15.24
C GLN A 55 0.81 -6.82 13.82
N LEU A 56 1.29 -7.92 13.23
CA LEU A 56 1.63 -7.97 11.81
C LEU A 56 0.45 -8.51 11.01
N LEU A 57 0.10 -7.85 9.91
CA LEU A 57 -0.68 -8.43 8.82
C LEU A 57 0.29 -9.07 7.84
N VAL A 58 0.11 -10.36 7.55
CA VAL A 58 0.87 -11.10 6.53
C VAL A 58 -0.09 -11.51 5.42
N LYS A 59 0.23 -11.11 4.18
CA LYS A 59 -0.52 -11.51 2.98
C LYS A 59 0.33 -12.42 2.10
N GLY A 60 -0.26 -13.50 1.62
CA GLY A 60 0.31 -14.34 0.57
C GLY A 60 -0.58 -15.54 0.25
N PRO A 61 -0.44 -16.17 -0.92
CA PRO A 61 -1.36 -17.23 -1.35
C PRO A 61 -1.39 -18.41 -0.37
N GLY A 62 -2.53 -18.63 0.27
CA GLY A 62 -2.73 -19.70 1.24
C GLY A 62 -1.90 -19.58 2.53
N ILE A 63 -1.38 -18.39 2.86
CA ILE A 63 -0.54 -18.16 4.04
C ILE A 63 -1.28 -18.46 5.36
N GLY A 64 -2.62 -18.36 5.37
CA GLY A 64 -3.46 -18.68 6.52
C GLY A 64 -3.31 -20.13 7.02
N LYS A 65 -2.75 -21.03 6.19
CA LYS A 65 -2.51 -22.45 6.53
C LYS A 65 -1.10 -22.74 7.03
N TYR A 66 -0.26 -21.73 7.21
CA TYR A 66 1.10 -21.90 7.72
C TYR A 66 1.16 -21.67 9.22
N ASP A 67 1.93 -22.51 9.90
CA ASP A 67 2.40 -22.21 11.25
C ASP A 67 3.57 -21.23 11.16
N VAL A 68 3.71 -20.35 12.17
CA VAL A 68 4.76 -19.34 12.19
C VAL A 68 5.56 -19.44 13.48
N LYS A 69 6.89 -19.39 13.35
CA LYS A 69 7.82 -19.31 14.48
C LYS A 69 8.82 -18.20 14.24
N ILE A 70 9.36 -17.69 15.34
CA ILE A 70 10.50 -16.79 15.33
C ILE A 70 11.72 -17.58 15.73
N LYS A 71 12.78 -17.51 14.92
CA LYS A 71 14.03 -18.18 15.22
C LYS A 71 14.86 -17.37 16.21
N GLN A 72 15.29 -18.01 17.31
CA GLN A 72 16.32 -17.52 18.23
C GLN A 72 16.20 -16.02 18.59
N SER A 73 15.06 -15.63 19.17
CA SER A 73 14.81 -14.24 19.56
C SER A 73 14.16 -14.15 20.94
N SER A 74 14.32 -12.99 21.60
CA SER A 74 13.56 -12.64 22.81
C SER A 74 12.12 -12.19 22.50
N VAL A 75 11.83 -11.86 21.23
CA VAL A 75 10.50 -11.50 20.75
C VAL A 75 9.66 -12.77 20.56
N ASN A 76 8.41 -12.74 21.04
CA ASN A 76 7.52 -13.90 21.03
C ASN A 76 6.25 -13.62 20.23
N ILE A 77 5.77 -14.62 19.49
CA ILE A 77 4.41 -14.63 18.95
C ILE A 77 3.46 -15.03 20.08
N ARG A 78 2.59 -14.10 20.50
CA ARG A 78 1.54 -14.32 21.51
C ARG A 78 0.35 -15.07 20.94
N LYS A 79 -0.07 -14.66 19.74
CA LYS A 79 -1.26 -15.20 19.10
C LYS A 79 -1.11 -15.11 17.59
N ILE A 80 -1.69 -16.09 16.92
CA ILE A 80 -1.83 -16.13 15.47
C ILE A 80 -3.33 -16.14 15.20
N HIS A 81 -3.82 -15.23 14.36
CA HIS A 81 -5.20 -15.20 13.93
C HIS A 81 -5.27 -15.50 12.44
N GLN A 82 -6.08 -16.49 12.09
CA GLN A 82 -6.43 -16.77 10.71
C GLN A 82 -7.58 -15.85 10.31
N ALA A 83 -7.51 -15.31 9.10
CA ALA A 83 -8.60 -14.53 8.54
C ALA A 83 -9.63 -15.43 7.85
N ASP A 84 -10.77 -14.86 7.44
CA ASP A 84 -11.76 -15.59 6.63
C ASP A 84 -11.17 -15.94 5.26
N SER A 85 -10.39 -15.02 4.67
CA SER A 85 -9.60 -15.30 3.48
C SER A 85 -8.37 -16.15 3.82
N PRO A 86 -8.09 -17.24 3.06
CA PRO A 86 -6.93 -18.10 3.30
C PRO A 86 -5.59 -17.42 2.98
N ASN A 87 -5.62 -16.22 2.41
CA ASN A 87 -4.44 -15.49 1.96
C ASN A 87 -3.91 -14.49 3.00
N TYR A 88 -4.47 -14.50 4.22
CA TYR A 88 -4.07 -13.63 5.31
C TYR A 88 -3.76 -14.39 6.60
N LEU A 89 -2.82 -13.84 7.36
CA LEU A 89 -2.48 -14.26 8.71
C LEU A 89 -2.12 -13.02 9.54
N PHE A 90 -2.63 -12.94 10.77
CA PHE A 90 -2.30 -11.86 11.71
C PHE A 90 -1.47 -12.41 12.86
N LEU A 91 -0.32 -11.78 13.14
CA LEU A 91 0.64 -12.22 14.15
C LEU A 91 0.73 -11.18 15.27
N ASP A 92 0.22 -11.50 16.45
CA ASP A 92 0.41 -10.67 17.64
C ASP A 92 1.78 -10.97 18.24
N LEU A 93 2.69 -10.03 18.09
CA LEU A 93 4.04 -10.05 18.64
C LEU A 93 4.10 -9.32 19.98
N GLN A 94 4.93 -9.85 20.86
CA GLN A 94 5.38 -9.18 22.07
C GLN A 94 6.88 -8.90 21.95
N ILE A 95 7.23 -7.62 21.89
CA ILE A 95 8.62 -7.14 21.81
C ILE A 95 9.06 -6.68 23.20
N PRO A 96 9.96 -7.40 23.89
CA PRO A 96 10.44 -7.00 25.21
C PRO A 96 11.06 -5.58 25.22
N PRO A 97 10.96 -4.82 26.33
CA PRO A 97 11.57 -3.49 26.42
C PRO A 97 13.09 -3.46 26.21
N ASP A 98 13.77 -4.56 26.50
CA ASP A 98 15.21 -4.78 26.34
C ASP A 98 15.57 -5.48 25.01
N ALA A 99 14.62 -5.66 24.10
CA ALA A 99 14.88 -6.21 22.78
C ALA A 99 15.90 -5.35 22.03
N LEU A 100 16.88 -6.01 21.39
CA LEU A 100 17.90 -5.34 20.61
C LEU A 100 17.43 -5.11 19.18
N PRO A 101 17.86 -4.01 18.52
CA PRO A 101 17.70 -3.85 17.09
C PRO A 101 18.35 -5.00 16.32
N GLY A 102 17.73 -5.43 15.23
CA GLY A 102 18.24 -6.53 14.41
C GLY A 102 17.18 -7.11 13.48
N GLU A 103 17.52 -8.24 12.87
CA GLU A 103 16.59 -9.01 12.05
C GLU A 103 15.92 -10.09 12.89
N LEU A 104 14.61 -10.20 12.71
CA LEU A 104 13.74 -11.20 13.29
C LEU A 104 13.38 -12.20 12.19
N GLU A 105 14.02 -13.36 12.17
CA GLU A 105 13.75 -14.38 11.17
C GLU A 105 12.41 -15.08 11.48
N LEU A 106 11.38 -14.75 10.69
CA LEU A 106 10.08 -15.41 10.71
C LEU A 106 10.12 -16.65 9.81
N GLU A 107 9.89 -17.82 10.40
CA GLU A 107 9.82 -19.09 9.67
C GLU A 107 8.36 -19.54 9.56
N PHE A 108 7.88 -19.67 8.32
CA PHE A 108 6.54 -20.15 8.00
C PHE A 108 6.65 -21.59 7.53
N THR A 109 5.97 -22.50 8.22
CA THR A 109 6.04 -23.94 7.98
C THR A 109 4.66 -24.52 7.70
N ARG A 110 4.60 -25.45 6.74
CA ARG A 110 3.39 -26.22 6.43
C ARG A 110 3.77 -27.59 5.91
N GLU A 111 3.05 -28.63 6.34
CA GLU A 111 3.30 -30.01 5.90
C GLU A 111 3.31 -30.13 4.37
N GLY A 112 4.33 -30.78 3.82
CA GLY A 112 4.50 -30.99 2.39
C GLY A 112 4.86 -29.73 1.58
N LYS A 113 5.20 -28.61 2.23
CA LYS A 113 5.67 -27.37 1.59
C LYS A 113 7.07 -27.00 2.08
N PRO A 114 7.89 -26.32 1.25
CA PRO A 114 9.16 -25.78 1.70
C PRO A 114 8.93 -24.73 2.79
N VAL A 115 9.88 -24.64 3.73
CA VAL A 115 9.90 -23.57 4.73
C VAL A 115 10.14 -22.23 4.03
N ILE A 116 9.38 -21.21 4.42
CA ILE A 116 9.58 -19.83 3.95
C ILE A 116 10.20 -19.06 5.11
N SER A 117 11.37 -18.47 4.90
CA SER A 117 12.03 -17.62 5.88
C SER A 117 11.92 -16.16 5.44
N TYR A 118 11.48 -15.29 6.34
CA TYR A 118 11.33 -13.86 6.10
C TYR A 118 12.11 -13.03 7.14
N PRO A 119 13.10 -12.21 6.72
CA PRO A 119 13.86 -11.38 7.64
C PRO A 119 13.08 -10.09 7.98
N TYR A 120 12.35 -10.10 9.08
CA TYR A 120 11.59 -8.92 9.55
C TYR A 120 12.48 -7.97 10.34
N GLN A 121 12.48 -6.68 10.04
CA GLN A 121 13.44 -5.75 10.65
C GLN A 121 12.91 -5.03 11.90
N LEU A 122 13.67 -5.08 12.99
CA LEU A 122 13.51 -4.24 14.18
C LEU A 122 14.63 -3.21 14.23
N LYS A 123 14.30 -1.93 14.07
CA LYS A 123 15.25 -0.82 14.00
C LYS A 123 15.49 -0.18 15.38
N ALA A 124 16.66 0.44 15.52
CA ALA A 124 16.92 1.36 16.62
C ALA A 124 16.16 2.68 16.38
N ARG A 125 15.65 3.30 17.45
CA ARG A 125 15.07 4.65 17.37
C ARG A 125 16.20 5.66 17.19
N SER A 126 16.05 6.57 16.25
CA SER A 126 17.09 7.55 15.91
C SER A 126 17.10 8.78 16.82
N GLN A 127 16.00 9.05 17.54
CA GLN A 127 15.83 10.22 18.39
C GLN A 127 15.05 9.85 19.66
N ASN A 128 15.23 10.62 20.73
CA ASN A 128 14.49 10.45 21.97
C ASN A 128 13.02 10.78 21.70
N PRO A 129 12.04 9.97 22.15
CA PRO A 129 10.62 10.21 21.86
C PRO A 129 10.12 11.55 22.39
N GLU A 130 10.70 12.02 23.50
CA GLU A 130 10.32 13.28 24.13
C GLU A 130 10.84 14.51 23.36
N ASP A 131 11.74 14.33 22.38
CA ASP A 131 12.19 15.40 21.48
C ASP A 131 11.14 15.74 20.39
N PHE A 132 10.14 14.87 20.19
CA PHE A 132 9.06 15.09 19.23
C PHE A 132 7.96 15.94 19.85
N ILE A 133 8.18 17.25 19.88
CA ILE A 133 7.19 18.22 20.36
C ILE A 133 6.16 18.51 19.26
N GLY A 134 4.89 18.22 19.55
CA GLY A 134 3.77 18.49 18.64
C GLY A 134 3.56 19.98 18.35
N PHE A 135 2.63 20.27 17.43
CA PHE A 135 2.14 21.64 17.23
C PHE A 135 1.29 22.10 18.42
N SER A 136 1.18 23.40 18.60
CA SER A 136 0.46 24.05 19.70
C SER A 136 -0.11 25.39 19.25
N ALA A 137 -0.74 26.14 20.16
CA ALA A 137 -1.20 27.51 19.90
C ALA A 137 -0.08 28.51 19.55
N LYS A 138 1.20 28.12 19.67
CA LYS A 138 2.36 28.91 19.25
C LYS A 138 2.65 28.78 17.76
N ASP A 139 2.03 27.83 17.08
CA ASP A 139 2.34 27.49 15.69
C ASP A 139 1.35 28.10 14.71
N VAL A 140 1.85 28.50 13.54
CA VAL A 140 1.03 28.92 12.40
C VAL A 140 1.16 27.86 11.31
N ILE A 141 0.04 27.24 10.96
CA ILE A 141 -0.02 26.08 10.06
C ILE A 141 -0.34 26.53 8.64
N TYR A 142 0.48 26.11 7.68
CA TYR A 142 0.24 26.29 6.25
C TYR A 142 -0.34 24.99 5.66
N LEU A 143 -1.60 25.04 5.22
CA LEU A 143 -2.27 23.92 4.55
C LEU A 143 -1.86 23.88 3.07
N ILE A 144 -1.45 22.70 2.59
CA ILE A 144 -0.94 22.49 1.24
C ILE A 144 -1.76 21.39 0.57
N THR A 145 -2.22 21.62 -0.66
CA THR A 145 -2.59 20.52 -1.57
C THR A 145 -1.37 20.24 -2.46
N PRO A 146 -0.58 19.17 -2.22
CA PRO A 146 0.74 19.01 -2.85
C PRO A 146 0.71 19.12 -4.37
N ASP A 147 -0.24 18.44 -5.02
CA ASP A 147 -0.45 18.47 -6.48
C ASP A 147 -0.67 19.88 -7.05
N ARG A 148 -1.07 20.84 -6.22
CA ARG A 148 -1.46 22.21 -6.62
C ARG A 148 -0.48 23.28 -6.14
N PHE A 149 0.52 22.91 -5.36
CA PHE A 149 1.41 23.86 -4.72
C PHE A 149 2.57 24.26 -5.64
N ALA A 150 3.47 23.32 -5.92
CA ALA A 150 4.63 23.54 -6.77
C ALA A 150 5.09 22.22 -7.38
N ASN A 151 5.32 22.22 -8.69
CA ASN A 151 5.93 21.10 -9.42
C ASN A 151 7.44 21.31 -9.44
N GLY A 152 8.16 20.53 -8.65
CA GLY A 152 9.61 20.59 -8.52
C GLY A 152 10.34 19.53 -9.34
N ASP A 153 9.65 18.48 -9.76
CA ASP A 153 10.15 17.42 -10.63
C ASP A 153 9.09 16.95 -11.65
N PRO A 154 9.03 17.57 -12.84
CA PRO A 154 8.08 17.18 -13.87
C PRO A 154 8.27 15.74 -14.40
N SER A 155 9.37 15.06 -14.06
CA SER A 155 9.60 13.68 -14.51
C SER A 155 8.70 12.67 -13.80
N ASN A 156 8.13 13.03 -12.63
CA ASN A 156 7.24 12.17 -11.86
C ASN A 156 5.74 12.48 -12.09
N ASP A 157 5.40 13.50 -12.88
CA ASP A 157 4.02 13.92 -13.18
C ASP A 157 3.11 12.75 -13.63
N ILE A 158 3.69 11.80 -14.36
CA ILE A 158 3.01 10.62 -14.90
C ILE A 158 3.80 9.36 -14.56
N ASP A 159 3.14 8.42 -13.88
CA ASP A 159 3.62 7.05 -13.74
C ASP A 159 2.72 6.11 -14.55
N LEU A 160 3.27 5.51 -15.61
CA LEU A 160 2.52 4.63 -16.53
C LEU A 160 2.02 3.33 -15.87
N ARG A 161 2.53 3.00 -14.69
CA ARG A 161 2.09 1.86 -13.88
C ARG A 161 0.76 2.15 -13.16
N LEU A 162 0.42 3.42 -12.96
CA LEU A 162 -0.79 3.85 -12.26
C LEU A 162 -1.97 4.05 -13.23
N LYS A 163 -3.18 4.16 -12.67
CA LYS A 163 -4.44 4.23 -13.42
C LYS A 163 -4.69 5.60 -14.06
N GLU A 164 -4.42 6.69 -13.35
CA GLU A 164 -4.51 8.06 -13.90
C GLU A 164 -3.18 8.42 -14.58
N LYS A 165 -3.18 8.37 -15.93
CA LYS A 165 -1.98 8.41 -16.78
C LYS A 165 -1.76 9.76 -17.49
N SER A 166 -2.35 10.83 -16.98
CA SER A 166 -2.29 12.15 -17.60
C SER A 166 -2.41 13.25 -16.57
N ILE A 167 -1.75 14.38 -16.86
CA ILE A 167 -1.97 15.64 -16.15
C ILE A 167 -2.80 16.59 -17.02
N ASN A 168 -3.62 17.43 -16.39
CA ASN A 168 -4.30 18.52 -17.08
C ASN A 168 -4.50 19.70 -16.12
N ARG A 169 -3.60 20.68 -16.19
CA ARG A 169 -3.62 21.88 -15.34
C ARG A 169 -4.82 22.82 -15.60
N ARG A 170 -5.65 22.53 -16.60
CA ARG A 170 -6.90 23.26 -16.89
C ARG A 170 -8.15 22.56 -16.37
N ASP A 171 -8.00 21.34 -15.87
CA ASP A 171 -9.10 20.55 -15.30
C ASP A 171 -8.92 20.49 -13.79
N ASP A 172 -9.90 21.01 -13.06
CA ASP A 172 -9.88 21.10 -11.60
C ASP A 172 -9.79 19.73 -10.91
N TYR A 173 -10.17 18.65 -11.61
CA TYR A 173 -10.21 17.29 -11.10
C TYR A 173 -9.07 16.41 -11.59
N ALA A 174 -8.27 16.86 -12.56
CA ALA A 174 -7.08 16.16 -12.99
C ALA A 174 -5.88 16.47 -12.07
N ARG A 175 -4.83 15.67 -12.19
CA ARG A 175 -3.52 16.00 -11.62
C ARG A 175 -2.87 17.18 -12.32
N HIS A 176 -2.16 18.00 -11.56
CA HIS A 176 -1.47 19.21 -12.00
C HIS A 176 0.07 19.10 -11.86
N GLY A 177 0.56 18.09 -11.13
CA GLY A 177 1.98 17.72 -11.08
C GLY A 177 2.76 18.34 -9.92
N GLY A 178 2.11 18.98 -8.95
CA GLY A 178 2.82 19.42 -7.74
C GLY A 178 3.30 18.23 -6.90
N ASP A 179 4.46 18.36 -6.26
CA ASP A 179 5.20 17.25 -5.68
C ASP A 179 6.00 17.63 -4.41
N ILE A 180 6.61 16.64 -3.75
CA ILE A 180 7.41 16.82 -2.53
C ILE A 180 8.65 17.68 -2.82
N ARG A 181 9.25 17.54 -4.01
CA ARG A 181 10.42 18.34 -4.40
C ARG A 181 10.06 19.82 -4.47
N GLY A 182 8.91 20.17 -5.02
CA GLY A 182 8.36 21.51 -5.06
C GLY A 182 8.11 22.04 -3.66
N MET A 183 7.53 21.22 -2.77
CA MET A 183 7.39 21.60 -1.35
C MET A 183 8.74 21.92 -0.70
N ILE A 184 9.75 21.07 -0.89
CA ILE A 184 11.11 21.26 -0.37
C ILE A 184 11.72 22.58 -0.89
N ASN A 185 11.59 22.84 -2.19
CA ASN A 185 12.16 24.01 -2.86
C ASN A 185 11.56 25.33 -2.35
N HIS A 186 10.38 25.30 -1.72
CA HIS A 186 9.66 26.48 -1.24
C HIS A 186 9.55 26.54 0.30
N LEU A 187 10.34 25.76 1.04
CA LEU A 187 10.40 25.90 2.50
C LEU A 187 10.92 27.28 2.94
N ASP A 188 11.83 27.91 2.19
CA ASP A 188 12.30 29.29 2.43
C ASP A 188 11.13 30.28 2.39
N TYR A 189 10.26 30.15 1.38
CA TYR A 189 9.06 30.98 1.26
C TYR A 189 8.13 30.83 2.46
N MET A 190 7.97 29.61 2.98
CA MET A 190 7.11 29.36 4.14
C MET A 190 7.70 29.95 5.43
N GLU A 191 9.02 29.82 5.60
CA GLU A 191 9.77 30.42 6.71
C GLU A 191 9.68 31.96 6.68
N ASP A 192 9.91 32.57 5.52
CA ASP A 192 9.85 34.02 5.31
C ASP A 192 8.46 34.60 5.63
N MET A 193 7.41 33.84 5.34
CA MET A 193 6.02 34.20 5.67
C MET A 193 5.67 33.99 7.15
N GLY A 194 6.55 33.36 7.93
CA GLY A 194 6.38 33.13 9.36
C GLY A 194 5.58 31.87 9.73
N PHE A 195 5.40 30.92 8.80
CA PHE A 195 4.79 29.63 9.11
C PHE A 195 5.76 28.74 9.89
N THR A 196 5.26 28.05 10.91
CA THR A 196 6.07 27.15 11.75
C THR A 196 5.61 25.69 11.64
N ALA A 197 4.62 25.43 10.80
CA ALA A 197 4.16 24.08 10.49
C ALA A 197 3.57 24.04 9.07
N ILE A 198 3.73 22.91 8.40
CA ILE A 198 3.05 22.59 7.16
C ILE A 198 2.15 21.38 7.36
N TRP A 199 0.98 21.42 6.74
CA TRP A 199 0.03 20.33 6.68
C TRP A 199 -0.31 20.08 5.21
N PRO A 200 0.44 19.19 4.52
CA PRO A 200 0.01 18.68 3.23
C PRO A 200 -1.20 17.76 3.38
N SER A 201 -2.15 17.83 2.45
CA SER A 201 -3.12 16.76 2.22
C SER A 201 -2.38 15.44 1.94
N PRO A 202 -3.05 14.26 2.01
CA PRO A 202 -2.36 12.98 2.01
C PRO A 202 -1.40 12.79 0.83
N LEU A 203 -0.17 12.35 1.15
CA LEU A 203 0.90 12.04 0.19
C LEU A 203 1.04 10.53 -0.09
N LEU A 204 0.22 9.70 0.56
CA LEU A 204 0.18 8.27 0.32
C LEU A 204 -0.46 7.96 -1.04
N ILE A 205 -0.08 6.84 -1.63
CA ILE A 205 -0.48 6.49 -2.99
C ILE A 205 -2.00 6.43 -3.13
N ASN A 206 -2.49 7.09 -4.18
CA ASN A 206 -3.89 7.13 -4.55
C ASN A 206 -4.00 6.68 -6.02
N ASP A 207 -3.98 5.37 -6.24
CA ASP A 207 -4.05 4.76 -7.58
C ASP A 207 -5.49 4.64 -8.10
N MET A 208 -6.22 5.75 -8.03
CA MET A 208 -7.56 5.87 -8.59
C MET A 208 -7.49 6.32 -10.06
N PRO A 209 -8.44 5.90 -10.92
CA PRO A 209 -8.41 6.23 -12.36
C PRO A 209 -8.68 7.70 -12.69
N ARG A 210 -9.21 8.46 -11.73
CA ARG A 210 -9.51 9.89 -11.82
C ARG A 210 -9.43 10.49 -10.43
N THR A 211 -9.33 11.82 -10.38
CA THR A 211 -9.36 12.59 -9.12
C THR A 211 -8.31 12.16 -8.10
N SER A 212 -7.23 11.48 -8.50
CA SER A 212 -6.24 10.98 -7.54
C SER A 212 -5.46 12.10 -6.84
N TYR A 213 -5.46 13.30 -7.42
CA TYR A 213 -4.69 14.45 -6.95
C TYR A 213 -4.94 14.82 -5.47
N HIS A 214 -6.16 14.58 -4.96
CA HIS A 214 -6.55 15.03 -3.62
C HIS A 214 -5.97 14.14 -2.51
N GLY A 215 -5.46 12.94 -2.81
CA GLY A 215 -4.81 12.06 -1.84
C GLY A 215 -5.74 11.23 -0.94
N TYR A 216 -6.93 11.72 -0.58
CA TYR A 216 -7.85 11.05 0.36
C TYR A 216 -8.38 9.63 0.01
N ALA A 217 -8.26 9.15 -1.24
CA ALA A 217 -8.69 7.79 -1.62
C ALA A 217 -7.48 6.83 -1.64
N ILE A 218 -6.80 6.69 -0.50
CA ILE A 218 -5.54 5.95 -0.37
C ILE A 218 -5.69 4.49 -0.81
N THR A 219 -4.78 4.00 -1.63
CA THR A 219 -4.76 2.64 -2.17
C THR A 219 -3.65 1.75 -1.59
N ASP A 220 -2.72 2.33 -0.83
CA ASP A 220 -1.74 1.60 -0.01
C ASP A 220 -1.24 2.51 1.13
N PHE A 221 -1.53 2.15 2.38
CA PHE A 221 -1.20 3.00 3.55
C PHE A 221 0.29 3.09 3.88
N TYR A 222 1.15 2.24 3.29
CA TYR A 222 2.58 2.21 3.57
C TYR A 222 3.45 2.73 2.41
N LYS A 223 2.85 3.32 1.37
CA LYS A 223 3.58 3.82 0.20
C LYS A 223 3.25 5.28 -0.10
N VAL A 224 4.30 6.06 -0.35
CA VAL A 224 4.20 7.40 -0.93
C VAL A 224 3.73 7.27 -2.37
N ASP A 225 2.88 8.19 -2.83
CA ASP A 225 2.49 8.25 -4.24
C ASP A 225 3.72 8.59 -5.10
N PRO A 226 4.12 7.74 -6.07
CA PRO A 226 5.31 7.99 -6.88
C PRO A 226 5.20 9.27 -7.73
N ARG A 227 3.99 9.82 -7.92
CA ARG A 227 3.77 11.11 -8.59
C ARG A 227 3.95 12.32 -7.67
N PHE A 228 4.25 12.09 -6.41
CA PHE A 228 4.70 13.11 -5.46
C PHE A 228 6.17 12.97 -5.09
N GLY A 229 6.76 11.79 -5.27
CA GLY A 229 8.14 11.47 -4.90
C GLY A 229 8.22 10.09 -4.23
N ASP A 230 9.24 9.88 -3.41
CA ASP A 230 9.42 8.63 -2.67
C ASP A 230 9.52 8.82 -1.14
N LEU A 231 9.73 7.72 -0.41
CA LEU A 231 9.90 7.78 1.05
C LEU A 231 11.16 8.56 1.47
N ALA A 232 12.24 8.52 0.68
CA ALA A 232 13.47 9.24 0.98
C ALA A 232 13.25 10.75 0.82
N GLU A 233 12.52 11.19 -0.20
CA GLU A 233 12.13 12.59 -0.37
C GLU A 233 11.17 13.05 0.72
N TYR A 234 10.23 12.19 1.15
CA TYR A 234 9.36 12.54 2.28
C TYR A 234 10.14 12.70 3.60
N GLN A 235 11.16 11.87 3.82
CA GLN A 235 12.10 12.01 4.93
C GLN A 235 12.96 13.28 4.78
N GLU A 236 13.42 13.60 3.57
CA GLU A 236 14.17 14.84 3.26
C GLU A 236 13.32 16.07 3.58
N LEU A 237 12.04 16.10 3.18
CA LEU A 237 11.09 17.16 3.51
C LEU A 237 11.00 17.36 5.02
N SER A 238 10.81 16.28 5.79
CA SER A 238 10.75 16.33 7.25
C SER A 238 12.03 16.92 7.85
N GLN A 239 13.20 16.48 7.38
CA GLN A 239 14.51 16.95 7.87
C GLN A 239 14.76 18.42 7.53
N LYS A 240 14.50 18.83 6.28
CA LYS A 240 14.69 20.22 5.84
C LYS A 240 13.70 21.18 6.48
N ALA A 241 12.43 20.77 6.62
CA ALA A 241 11.44 21.55 7.36
C ALA A 241 11.88 21.72 8.83
N LYS A 242 12.30 20.64 9.50
CA LYS A 242 12.81 20.70 10.88
C LYS A 242 14.01 21.64 11.02
N ALA A 243 14.95 21.64 10.07
CA ALA A 243 16.11 22.53 10.08
C ALA A 243 15.74 24.02 10.04
N LYS A 244 14.53 24.34 9.56
CA LYS A 244 13.94 25.69 9.52
C LYS A 244 12.95 25.97 10.64
N GLY A 245 12.83 25.07 11.62
CA GLY A 245 11.82 25.18 12.67
C GLY A 245 10.38 24.95 12.18
N ILE A 246 10.20 24.38 10.99
CA ILE A 246 8.89 24.06 10.40
C ILE A 246 8.53 22.61 10.76
N LYS A 247 7.41 22.41 11.46
CA LYS A 247 6.86 21.08 11.74
C LYS A 247 6.16 20.51 10.51
N LEU A 248 6.18 19.19 10.36
CA LEU A 248 5.46 18.49 9.31
C LEU A 248 4.31 17.70 9.92
N ILE A 249 3.07 18.05 9.54
CA ILE A 249 1.84 17.39 9.99
C ILE A 249 1.41 16.41 8.91
N MET A 250 1.27 15.13 9.26
CA MET A 250 0.74 14.11 8.35
C MET A 250 -0.79 14.12 8.41
N ASP A 251 -1.43 14.31 7.26
CA ASP A 251 -2.88 14.10 7.12
C ASP A 251 -3.19 12.60 7.12
N GLN A 252 -4.05 12.16 8.05
CA GLN A 252 -4.38 10.75 8.26
C GLN A 252 -5.84 10.49 7.93
N VAL A 253 -6.07 9.48 7.08
CA VAL A 253 -7.40 9.01 6.71
C VAL A 253 -7.62 7.63 7.30
N ASN A 254 -8.38 7.56 8.39
CA ASN A 254 -8.65 6.29 9.10
C ASN A 254 -10.03 5.71 8.79
N ASN A 255 -10.94 6.51 8.24
CA ASN A 255 -12.33 6.13 8.05
C ASN A 255 -12.57 5.30 6.78
N HIS A 256 -11.74 5.44 5.76
CA HIS A 256 -11.95 4.81 4.46
C HIS A 256 -10.64 4.62 3.70
N CYS A 257 -10.68 3.82 2.64
CA CYS A 257 -9.65 3.69 1.61
C CYS A 257 -10.26 3.87 0.22
N GLY A 258 -9.41 3.96 -0.81
CA GLY A 258 -9.86 4.02 -2.20
C GLY A 258 -10.40 2.67 -2.70
N LEU A 259 -11.33 2.70 -3.66
CA LEU A 259 -11.87 1.48 -4.29
C LEU A 259 -10.80 0.65 -5.04
N SER A 260 -9.64 1.25 -5.32
CA SER A 260 -8.48 0.55 -5.89
C SER A 260 -7.46 0.14 -4.82
N HIS A 261 -7.79 0.18 -3.53
CA HIS A 261 -6.94 -0.36 -2.48
C HIS A 261 -6.78 -1.87 -2.70
N TRP A 262 -5.58 -2.39 -2.48
CA TRP A 262 -5.26 -3.81 -2.73
C TRP A 262 -6.09 -4.78 -1.87
N TRP A 263 -6.65 -4.32 -0.76
CA TRP A 263 -7.64 -5.07 0.04
C TRP A 263 -8.89 -5.43 -0.77
N MET A 264 -9.32 -4.56 -1.68
CA MET A 264 -10.58 -4.73 -2.41
C MET A 264 -10.56 -5.91 -3.38
N GLU A 265 -9.38 -6.48 -3.67
CA GLU A 265 -9.24 -7.70 -4.48
C GLU A 265 -9.46 -8.98 -3.67
N ASP A 266 -9.23 -8.93 -2.36
CA ASP A 266 -9.28 -10.07 -1.43
C ASP A 266 -9.35 -9.52 0.01
N LEU A 267 -10.55 -9.38 0.56
CA LEU A 267 -10.76 -8.80 1.88
C LEU A 267 -10.38 -9.80 2.98
N PRO A 268 -9.64 -9.40 4.03
CA PRO A 268 -9.18 -10.34 5.07
C PRO A 268 -10.32 -11.03 5.82
N PHE A 269 -11.31 -10.26 6.27
CA PHE A 269 -12.48 -10.72 7.02
C PHE A 269 -13.76 -10.30 6.30
N SER A 270 -14.87 -10.99 6.58
CA SER A 270 -16.21 -10.71 6.04
C SER A 270 -16.81 -9.39 6.51
N ASP A 271 -16.20 -8.76 7.52
CA ASP A 271 -16.57 -7.48 8.12
C ASP A 271 -15.42 -6.45 8.06
N TRP A 272 -14.46 -6.62 7.12
CA TRP A 272 -13.32 -5.72 6.99
C TRP A 272 -13.74 -4.30 6.55
N ILE A 273 -14.81 -4.20 5.77
CA ILE A 273 -15.43 -2.92 5.40
C ILE A 273 -16.92 -2.91 5.76
N ASN A 274 -17.46 -1.73 6.02
CA ASN A 274 -18.90 -1.57 6.21
C ASN A 274 -19.65 -1.93 4.92
N TYR A 275 -20.81 -2.56 5.05
CA TYR A 275 -21.66 -3.01 3.94
C TYR A 275 -20.94 -3.96 2.94
N GLN A 276 -19.94 -4.71 3.41
CA GLN A 276 -19.13 -5.61 2.58
C GLN A 276 -19.96 -6.61 1.77
N GLU A 277 -20.92 -7.30 2.40
CA GLU A 277 -21.78 -8.27 1.72
C GLU A 277 -22.54 -7.63 0.54
N GLY A 278 -23.06 -6.42 0.72
CA GLY A 278 -23.74 -5.67 -0.33
C GLY A 278 -22.76 -5.24 -1.44
N TYR A 279 -21.56 -4.78 -1.07
CA TYR A 279 -20.50 -4.44 -2.03
C TYR A 279 -20.13 -5.65 -2.91
N GLU A 280 -19.88 -6.81 -2.30
CA GLU A 280 -19.48 -8.05 -2.99
C GLU A 280 -20.57 -8.58 -3.92
N LYS A 281 -21.85 -8.35 -3.59
CA LYS A 281 -23.00 -8.68 -4.44
C LYS A 281 -23.30 -7.64 -5.53
N GLY A 282 -22.59 -6.51 -5.54
CA GLY A 282 -22.87 -5.41 -6.46
C GLY A 282 -24.17 -4.67 -6.16
N GLU A 283 -24.63 -4.71 -4.91
CA GLU A 283 -25.80 -3.97 -4.45
C GLU A 283 -25.49 -2.47 -4.35
N ASN A 284 -26.55 -1.64 -4.39
CA ASN A 284 -26.39 -0.22 -4.15
C ASN A 284 -26.21 0.01 -2.64
N ILE A 285 -24.98 0.30 -2.23
CA ILE A 285 -24.63 0.54 -0.82
C ILE A 285 -24.46 2.04 -0.54
N THR A 286 -24.80 2.44 0.68
CA THR A 286 -24.48 3.78 1.16
C THR A 286 -22.97 3.90 1.36
N VAL A 287 -22.34 4.78 0.58
CA VAL A 287 -20.91 5.08 0.69
C VAL A 287 -20.68 6.33 1.54
N THR A 288 -19.51 6.43 2.15
CA THR A 288 -19.14 7.60 2.96
C THR A 288 -19.25 8.88 2.13
N ASN A 289 -19.86 9.93 2.71
CA ASN A 289 -19.89 11.27 2.13
C ASN A 289 -19.24 12.28 3.09
N HIS A 290 -18.80 13.42 2.55
CA HIS A 290 -18.11 14.47 3.32
C HIS A 290 -19.07 15.59 3.80
N ARG A 291 -20.40 15.34 3.85
CA ARG A 291 -21.40 16.35 4.26
C ARG A 291 -21.50 16.51 5.78
N ARG A 292 -20.35 16.57 6.46
CA ARG A 292 -20.23 16.71 7.91
C ARG A 292 -20.95 17.94 8.48
N THR A 293 -21.14 19.00 7.68
CA THR A 293 -21.83 20.22 8.12
C THR A 293 -23.29 19.96 8.43
N VAL A 294 -23.94 19.08 7.69
CA VAL A 294 -25.34 18.69 7.92
C VAL A 294 -25.52 18.03 9.29
N ASN A 295 -24.55 17.24 9.74
CA ASN A 295 -24.55 16.60 11.06
C ASN A 295 -24.35 17.58 12.23
N GLN A 296 -23.68 18.71 11.99
CA GLN A 296 -23.29 19.67 13.03
C GLN A 296 -24.18 20.92 13.04
N ASP A 297 -24.91 21.17 11.95
CA ASP A 297 -25.78 22.33 11.80
C ASP A 297 -27.18 22.03 12.34
N ILE A 298 -27.54 22.70 13.43
CA ILE A 298 -28.87 22.59 14.06
C ILE A 298 -30.00 23.11 13.15
N TYR A 299 -29.66 23.83 12.07
CA TYR A 299 -30.58 24.35 11.07
C TYR A 299 -30.54 23.57 9.74
N ALA A 300 -29.80 22.45 9.67
CA ALA A 300 -29.77 21.62 8.47
C ALA A 300 -31.19 21.20 8.06
N SER A 301 -31.49 21.35 6.77
CA SER A 301 -32.79 20.97 6.21
C SER A 301 -33.01 19.47 6.33
N ASP A 302 -34.27 19.04 6.45
CA ASP A 302 -34.58 17.61 6.49
C ASP A 302 -34.13 16.91 5.20
N TRP A 303 -34.20 17.61 4.05
CA TRP A 303 -33.68 17.09 2.78
C TRP A 303 -32.16 16.83 2.81
N ASP A 304 -31.38 17.69 3.46
CA ASP A 304 -29.94 17.48 3.59
C ASP A 304 -29.62 16.31 4.54
N LYS A 305 -30.43 16.11 5.59
CA LYS A 305 -30.31 14.98 6.52
C LYS A 305 -30.67 13.66 5.85
N ASP A 306 -31.71 13.63 5.03
CA ASP A 306 -32.12 12.45 4.26
C ASP A 306 -31.03 11.99 3.26
N LEU A 307 -30.08 12.87 2.90
CA LEU A 307 -28.93 12.51 2.07
C LEU A 307 -27.76 11.88 2.85
N LEU A 308 -27.86 11.80 4.18
CA LEU A 308 -26.88 11.15 5.06
C LEU A 308 -27.29 9.73 5.46
N ASP A 309 -28.59 9.44 5.53
CA ASP A 309 -29.17 8.13 5.90
C ASP A 309 -29.23 7.17 4.70
#